data_AF-A0A3C0R2V4-F1
#
_entry.id   AF-A0A3C0R2V4-F1
#
_cell.length_a   1.000
_cell.length_b   1.000
_cell.length_c   1.000
_cell.angle_alpha   90.00
_cell.angle_beta   90.00
_cell.angle_gamma   90.00
#
_symmetry.space_group_name_H-M   'P 1'
#
loop_
_entity.id
_entity.type
_entity.pdbx_description
1 polymer ?
#
loop_
_entity_poly.entity_id
_entity_poly.type
_entity_poly.pdbx_seq_one_letter_code
_entity_poly.pdbx_strand_id
1 'polypeptide(L)'
;MSAEQIPTRVEIPEKDKWDLRHLFVDVSKWQEDFAWIQQSYPRLREWKGKIGESAKSLAGGLEFEKALELKIERLYHFASLQLAEDSANPDYLARVGQVQNLLTRIGETAAFVVPEIQAIDDEKFAEFVVDPALKEWRIKLHKIRRMKPHVLSEPEERLLALGSAALDGYDDTFSRLTDVDMKFGMLTDGTGREKPLTQSSFSSFLVKRD
;
A
#
# COMPACT_ATOMS: atom_id res chain seq x y z
N MET A 1 4.33 -27.44 37.66
CA MET A 1 4.87 -27.14 36.33
C MET A 1 4.90 -25.64 36.21
N SER A 2 6.09 -25.02 36.23
CA SER A 2 6.22 -23.58 36.03
C SER A 2 5.66 -23.25 34.67
N ALA A 3 4.68 -22.34 34.60
CA ALA A 3 4.12 -21.93 33.32
C ALA A 3 5.23 -21.31 32.47
N GLU A 4 5.50 -21.90 31.31
CA GLU A 4 6.40 -21.29 30.32
C GLU A 4 5.79 -19.95 29.91
N GLN A 5 6.46 -18.87 30.28
CA GLN A 5 6.04 -17.52 29.94
C GLN A 5 6.51 -17.21 28.52
N ILE A 6 5.59 -16.78 27.66
CA ILE A 6 5.95 -16.33 26.30
C ILE A 6 6.80 -15.06 26.45
N PRO A 7 8.04 -15.04 25.92
CA PRO A 7 8.91 -13.87 26.04
C PRO A 7 8.35 -12.69 25.24
N THR A 8 8.52 -11.50 25.78
CA THR A 8 8.26 -10.23 25.10
C THR A 8 9.35 -9.93 24.06
N ARG A 9 9.06 -9.04 23.11
CA ARG A 9 10.02 -8.68 22.05
C ARG A 9 11.38 -8.21 22.58
N VAL A 10 11.38 -7.51 23.71
CA VAL A 10 12.59 -6.99 24.37
C VAL A 10 13.45 -8.11 24.95
N GLU A 11 12.83 -9.21 25.40
CA GLU A 11 13.51 -10.35 26.01
C GLU A 11 14.15 -11.32 25.00
N ILE A 12 13.82 -11.17 23.70
CA ILE A 12 14.42 -11.97 22.63
C ILE A 12 15.91 -11.59 22.45
N PRO A 13 16.83 -12.57 22.32
CA PRO A 13 18.25 -12.29 22.03
C PRO A 13 18.44 -11.59 20.67
N GLU A 14 19.36 -10.63 20.59
CA GLU A 14 19.63 -9.87 19.35
C GLU A 14 19.97 -10.75 18.13
N LYS A 15 20.66 -11.87 18.33
CA LYS A 15 20.99 -12.83 17.26
C LYS A 15 19.76 -13.48 16.59
N ASP A 16 18.62 -13.45 17.29
CA ASP A 16 17.34 -14.02 16.85
C ASP A 16 16.40 -12.89 16.33
N LYS A 17 16.91 -11.66 16.21
CA LYS A 17 16.22 -10.50 15.63
C LYS A 17 16.75 -10.21 14.23
N TRP A 18 15.88 -9.73 13.34
CA TRP A 18 16.36 -9.11 12.10
C TRP A 18 17.06 -7.79 12.41
N ASP A 19 17.98 -7.37 11.53
CA ASP A 19 18.74 -6.14 11.70
C ASP A 19 18.16 -5.01 10.83
N LEU A 20 17.41 -4.10 11.44
CA LEU A 20 16.84 -2.94 10.75
C LEU A 20 17.86 -1.81 10.51
N ARG A 21 19.10 -1.91 11.01
CA ARG A 21 20.12 -0.87 10.82
C ARG A 21 20.54 -0.70 9.36
N HIS A 22 20.31 -1.74 8.54
CA HIS A 22 20.46 -1.66 7.09
C HIS A 22 19.46 -0.68 6.44
N LEU A 23 18.28 -0.51 7.04
CA LEU A 23 17.30 0.50 6.64
C LEU A 23 17.59 1.82 7.33
N PHE A 24 17.69 1.88 8.65
CA PHE A 24 18.11 3.10 9.35
C PHE A 24 18.91 2.73 10.57
N VAL A 25 20.11 3.34 10.71
CA VAL A 25 21.01 3.11 11.84
C VAL A 25 20.29 3.36 13.17
N ASP A 26 19.43 4.37 13.20
CA ASP A 26 18.59 4.72 14.34
C ASP A 26 17.33 5.49 13.90
N VAL A 27 16.51 5.83 14.89
CA VAL A 27 15.26 6.58 14.69
C VAL A 27 15.52 8.03 14.26
N SER A 28 16.66 8.62 14.61
CA SER A 28 17.00 9.99 14.19
C SER A 28 17.21 10.06 12.68
N LYS A 29 17.89 9.08 12.08
CA LYS A 29 18.03 8.99 10.62
C LYS A 29 16.71 8.76 9.90
N TRP A 30 15.81 8.00 10.51
CA TRP A 30 14.44 7.86 9.99
C TRP A 30 13.69 9.20 10.03
N GLN A 31 13.83 9.99 11.11
CA GLN A 31 13.20 11.31 11.25
C GLN A 31 13.78 12.35 10.26
N GLU A 32 15.07 12.30 9.98
CA GLU A 32 15.71 13.14 8.96
C GLU A 32 15.09 12.90 7.57
N ASP A 33 14.96 11.63 7.16
CA ASP A 33 14.35 11.29 5.87
C ASP A 33 12.84 11.60 5.86
N PHE A 34 12.13 11.40 6.97
CA PHE A 34 10.74 11.81 7.11
C PHE A 34 10.56 13.31 6.89
N ALA A 35 11.37 14.13 7.57
CA ALA A 35 11.33 15.58 7.45
C ALA A 35 11.68 16.05 6.04
N TRP A 36 12.68 15.42 5.41
CA TRP A 36 13.04 15.71 4.03
C TRP A 36 11.88 15.44 3.06
N ILE A 37 11.20 14.28 3.18
CA ILE A 37 10.04 13.96 2.33
C ILE A 37 8.95 14.99 2.57
N GLN A 38 8.63 15.29 3.83
CA GLN A 38 7.59 16.26 4.21
C GLN A 38 7.83 17.65 3.60
N GLN A 39 9.09 18.08 3.51
CA GLN A 39 9.47 19.36 2.90
C GLN A 39 9.53 19.30 1.37
N SER A 40 9.86 18.13 0.80
CA SER A 40 10.12 17.98 -0.63
C SER A 40 8.85 17.71 -1.43
N TYR A 41 7.94 16.86 -0.93
CA TYR A 41 6.75 16.46 -1.70
C TYR A 41 5.88 17.62 -2.21
N PRO A 42 5.72 18.78 -1.52
CA PRO A 42 4.90 19.88 -2.05
C PRO A 42 5.40 20.41 -3.39
N ARG A 43 6.69 20.22 -3.71
CA ARG A 43 7.31 20.59 -4.99
C ARG A 43 6.80 19.76 -6.16
N LEU A 44 6.10 18.64 -5.93
CA LEU A 44 5.35 17.94 -6.98
C LEU A 44 4.42 18.90 -7.73
N ARG A 45 3.86 19.90 -7.04
CA ARG A 45 2.98 20.92 -7.64
C ARG A 45 3.67 21.77 -8.71
N GLU A 46 5.00 21.87 -8.70
CA GLU A 46 5.75 22.62 -9.72
C GLU A 46 5.59 22.02 -11.13
N TRP A 47 5.28 20.72 -11.20
CA TRP A 47 5.05 19.95 -12.43
C TRP A 47 3.60 19.99 -12.92
N LYS A 48 2.66 20.43 -12.08
CA LYS A 48 1.23 20.46 -12.43
C LYS A 48 0.99 21.36 -13.65
N GLY A 49 0.32 20.82 -14.65
CA GLY A 49 0.07 21.44 -15.95
C GLY A 49 1.25 21.40 -16.92
N LYS A 50 2.42 20.90 -16.49
CA LYS A 50 3.67 20.94 -17.27
C LYS A 50 4.17 19.56 -17.69
N ILE A 51 3.64 18.48 -17.11
CA ILE A 51 4.13 17.13 -17.37
C ILE A 51 4.06 16.78 -18.87
N GLY A 52 2.97 17.16 -19.52
CA GLY A 52 2.76 16.92 -20.96
C GLY A 52 3.46 17.90 -21.90
N GLU A 53 4.18 18.92 -21.43
CA GLU A 53 4.74 19.97 -22.29
C GLU A 53 5.86 19.45 -23.20
N SER A 54 6.78 18.64 -22.67
CA SER A 54 7.91 18.04 -23.40
C SER A 54 8.38 16.74 -22.75
N ALA A 55 9.11 15.90 -23.50
CA ALA A 55 9.73 14.68 -22.97
C ALA A 55 10.66 14.97 -21.78
N LYS A 56 11.39 16.10 -21.83
CA LYS A 56 12.25 16.57 -20.74
C LYS A 56 11.45 16.93 -19.48
N SER A 57 10.30 17.59 -19.65
CA SER A 57 9.42 17.93 -18.52
C SER A 57 8.85 16.66 -17.87
N LEU A 58 8.33 15.74 -18.68
CA LEU A 58 7.85 14.44 -18.23
C LEU A 58 8.95 13.66 -17.48
N ALA A 59 10.15 13.58 -18.05
CA ALA A 59 11.28 12.90 -17.40
C ALA A 59 11.63 13.55 -16.06
N GLY A 60 11.66 14.89 -15.99
CA GLY A 60 11.95 15.60 -14.74
C GLY A 60 10.91 15.34 -13.65
N GLY A 61 9.63 15.30 -14.00
CA GLY A 61 8.55 14.94 -13.08
C GLY A 61 8.69 13.51 -12.55
N LEU A 62 8.95 12.55 -13.44
CA LEU A 62 9.13 11.14 -13.08
C LEU A 62 10.39 10.90 -12.24
N GLU A 63 11.50 11.58 -12.54
CA GLU A 63 12.73 11.49 -11.75
C GLU A 63 12.53 12.07 -10.34
N PHE A 64 11.77 13.16 -10.22
CA PHE A 64 11.44 13.73 -8.92
C PHE A 64 10.53 12.80 -8.10
N GLU A 65 9.51 12.23 -8.74
CA GLU A 65 8.64 11.21 -8.14
C GLU A 65 9.45 10.00 -7.66
N LYS A 66 10.37 9.49 -8.48
CA LYS A 66 11.28 8.39 -8.13
C LYS A 66 12.10 8.68 -6.87
N ALA A 67 12.66 9.88 -6.78
CA ALA A 67 13.50 10.27 -5.65
C ALA A 67 12.71 10.31 -4.33
N LEU A 68 11.44 10.74 -4.39
CA LEU A 68 10.51 10.66 -3.27
C LEU A 68 10.16 9.19 -2.95
N GLU A 69 9.72 8.42 -3.94
CA GLU A 69 9.30 7.02 -3.81
C GLU A 69 10.38 6.15 -3.15
N LEU A 70 11.64 6.27 -3.56
CA LEU A 70 12.75 5.49 -2.98
C LEU A 70 12.93 5.74 -1.48
N LYS A 71 12.79 6.99 -1.03
CA LYS A 71 12.89 7.34 0.40
C LYS A 71 11.64 6.90 1.16
N ILE A 72 10.47 7.11 0.56
CA ILE A 72 9.18 6.68 1.11
C ILE A 72 9.17 5.17 1.33
N GLU A 73 9.62 4.39 0.35
CA GLU A 73 9.68 2.93 0.41
C GLU A 73 10.54 2.48 1.59
N ARG A 74 11.76 3.00 1.70
CA ARG A 74 12.68 2.68 2.81
C ARG A 74 12.07 3.05 4.17
N LEU A 75 11.45 4.23 4.26
CA LEU A 75 10.82 4.76 5.47
C LEU A 75 9.64 3.91 5.93
N TYR A 76 8.77 3.52 4.99
CA TYR A 76 7.62 2.65 5.23
C TYR A 76 8.04 1.24 5.66
N HIS A 77 9.02 0.64 4.98
CA HIS A 77 9.50 -0.71 5.33
C HIS A 77 10.10 -0.75 6.73
N PHE A 78 10.86 0.29 7.13
CA PHE A 78 11.36 0.37 8.50
C PHE A 78 10.24 0.41 9.54
N ALA A 79 9.25 1.27 9.35
CA ALA A 79 8.13 1.41 10.30
C ALA A 79 7.24 0.15 10.35
N SER A 80 6.95 -0.45 9.19
CA SER A 80 6.12 -1.66 9.10
C SER A 80 6.82 -2.89 9.70
N LEU A 81 8.13 -3.06 9.46
CA LEU A 81 8.91 -4.13 10.08
C LEU A 81 8.95 -3.95 11.60
N GLN A 82 9.18 -2.74 12.12
CA GLN A 82 9.10 -2.49 13.56
C GLN A 82 7.73 -2.86 14.13
N LEU A 83 6.64 -2.48 13.47
CA LEU A 83 5.29 -2.84 13.92
C LEU A 83 5.07 -4.36 13.90
N ALA A 84 5.65 -5.08 12.95
CA ALA A 84 5.61 -6.55 12.91
C ALA A 84 6.43 -7.21 14.03
N GLU A 85 7.43 -6.52 14.60
CA GLU A 85 8.18 -7.02 15.76
C GLU A 85 7.35 -7.00 17.06
N ASP A 86 6.58 -5.94 17.25
CA ASP A 86 5.70 -5.74 18.40
C ASP A 86 4.55 -4.79 18.05
N SER A 87 3.41 -5.37 17.70
CA SER A 87 2.23 -4.61 17.28
C SER A 87 1.56 -3.83 18.41
N ALA A 88 1.94 -4.07 19.67
CA ALA A 88 1.42 -3.34 20.82
C ALA A 88 2.31 -2.14 21.21
N ASN A 89 3.47 -1.96 20.58
CA ASN A 89 4.39 -0.88 20.89
C ASN A 89 3.85 0.48 20.40
N PRO A 90 3.64 1.47 21.29
CA PRO A 90 3.06 2.76 20.93
C PRO A 90 3.93 3.57 19.96
N ASP A 91 5.25 3.46 20.02
CA ASP A 91 6.17 4.21 19.12
C ASP A 91 6.15 3.64 17.70
N TYR A 92 5.92 2.33 17.55
CA TYR A 92 5.82 1.69 16.24
C TYR A 92 4.47 2.03 15.59
N LEU A 93 3.38 1.96 16.36
CA LEU A 93 2.06 2.41 15.93
C LEU A 93 2.06 3.89 15.50
N ALA A 94 2.68 4.76 16.31
CA ALA A 94 2.79 6.17 15.99
C ALA A 94 3.56 6.43 14.69
N ARG A 95 4.70 5.75 14.48
CA ARG A 95 5.47 5.88 13.24
C ARG A 95 4.68 5.44 12.02
N VAL A 96 4.05 4.26 12.04
CA VAL A 96 3.21 3.81 10.92
C VAL A 96 2.09 4.81 10.63
N GLY A 97 1.42 5.34 11.67
CA GLY A 97 0.40 6.37 11.51
C GLY A 97 0.95 7.66 10.89
N GLN A 98 2.15 8.11 11.25
CA GLN A 98 2.81 9.26 10.62
C GLN A 98 3.08 9.02 9.13
N VAL A 99 3.60 7.85 8.77
CA VAL A 99 3.87 7.49 7.36
C VAL A 99 2.58 7.46 6.56
N GLN A 100 1.53 6.81 7.08
CA GLN A 100 0.23 6.73 6.40
C GLN A 100 -0.35 8.11 6.13
N ASN A 101 -0.35 9.00 7.13
CA ASN A 101 -0.82 10.37 6.97
C ASN A 101 -0.02 11.15 5.91
N LEU A 102 1.31 10.98 5.89
CA LEU A 102 2.17 11.61 4.90
C LEU A 102 1.89 11.07 3.49
N LEU A 103 1.77 9.74 3.34
CA LEU A 103 1.45 9.08 2.08
C LEU A 103 0.13 9.56 1.48
N THR A 104 -0.92 9.74 2.31
CA THR A 104 -2.20 10.30 1.86
C THR A 104 -2.02 11.69 1.24
N ARG A 105 -1.30 12.59 1.91
CA ARG A 105 -1.03 13.96 1.42
C ARG A 105 -0.17 13.98 0.15
N ILE A 106 0.79 13.06 0.05
CA ILE A 106 1.62 12.90 -1.15
C ILE A 106 0.76 12.42 -2.31
N GLY A 107 -0.08 11.41 -2.09
CA GLY A 107 -1.02 10.88 -3.08
C GLY A 107 -1.97 11.96 -3.60
N GLU A 108 -2.57 12.75 -2.71
CA GLU A 108 -3.39 13.92 -3.08
C GLU A 108 -2.61 14.93 -3.93
N THR A 109 -1.34 15.20 -3.57
CA THR A 109 -0.51 16.16 -4.29
C THR A 109 -0.08 15.63 -5.66
N ALA A 110 0.16 14.32 -5.79
CA ALA A 110 0.56 13.65 -7.02
C ALA A 110 -0.63 13.24 -7.92
N ALA A 111 -1.87 13.38 -7.45
CA ALA A 111 -3.07 12.87 -8.13
C ALA A 111 -3.26 13.39 -9.57
N PHE A 112 -2.63 14.52 -9.93
CA PHE A 112 -2.68 15.07 -11.29
C PHE A 112 -1.76 14.35 -12.28
N VAL A 113 -0.72 13.65 -11.82
CA VAL A 113 0.38 13.13 -12.67
C VAL A 113 -0.16 12.14 -13.70
N VAL A 114 -0.90 11.14 -13.26
CA VAL A 114 -1.48 10.11 -14.15
C VAL A 114 -2.48 10.73 -15.13
N PRO A 115 -3.48 11.52 -14.70
CA PRO A 115 -4.39 12.21 -15.62
C PRO A 115 -3.67 13.07 -16.67
N GLU A 116 -2.64 13.83 -16.29
CA GLU A 116 -1.89 14.65 -17.24
C GLU A 116 -1.13 13.82 -18.27
N ILE A 117 -0.57 12.67 -17.89
CA ILE A 117 0.05 11.72 -18.84
C ILE A 117 -1.00 11.11 -19.77
N GLN A 118 -2.19 10.78 -19.26
CA GLN A 118 -3.29 10.26 -20.07
C GLN A 118 -3.82 11.31 -21.08
N ALA A 119 -3.79 12.58 -20.71
CA ALA A 119 -4.26 13.69 -21.54
C ALA A 119 -3.30 14.06 -22.68
N ILE A 120 -2.06 13.57 -22.70
CA ILE A 120 -1.11 13.82 -23.81
C ILE A 120 -1.71 13.30 -25.13
N ASP A 121 -1.63 14.09 -26.20
CA ASP A 121 -2.04 13.66 -27.55
C ASP A 121 -1.24 12.43 -28.02
N ASP A 122 -1.86 11.60 -28.85
CA ASP A 122 -1.29 10.29 -29.19
C ASP A 122 0.00 10.41 -30.02
N GLU A 123 0.04 11.35 -30.95
CA GLU A 123 1.22 11.67 -31.76
C GLU A 123 2.35 12.18 -30.87
N LYS A 124 2.04 13.12 -29.97
CA LYS A 124 3.02 13.70 -29.04
C LYS A 124 3.56 12.66 -28.07
N PHE A 125 2.70 11.76 -27.57
CA PHE A 125 3.13 10.67 -26.71
C PHE A 125 4.04 9.67 -27.45
N ALA A 126 3.75 9.38 -28.71
CA ALA A 126 4.61 8.52 -29.54
C ALA A 126 6.03 9.10 -29.69
N GLU A 127 6.14 10.42 -29.87
CA GLU A 127 7.42 11.14 -29.88
C GLU A 127 8.14 11.07 -28.52
N PHE A 128 7.41 11.25 -27.42
CA PHE A 128 8.00 11.22 -26.07
C PHE A 128 8.59 9.85 -25.73
N VAL A 129 7.89 8.76 -26.03
CA VAL A 129 8.34 7.42 -25.65
C VAL A 129 9.65 7.03 -26.34
N VAL A 130 9.90 7.54 -27.54
CA VAL A 130 11.16 7.25 -28.25
C VAL A 130 12.32 8.14 -27.80
N ASP A 131 12.05 9.25 -27.11
CA ASP A 131 13.07 10.17 -26.61
C ASP A 131 14.05 9.46 -25.64
N PRO A 132 15.38 9.66 -25.79
CA PRO A 132 16.38 9.07 -24.91
C PRO A 132 16.19 9.41 -23.42
N ALA A 133 15.66 10.59 -23.08
CA ALA A 133 15.39 11.00 -21.71
C ALA A 133 14.34 10.13 -21.00
N LEU A 134 13.48 9.45 -21.77
CA LEU A 134 12.40 8.60 -21.24
C LEU A 134 12.67 7.11 -21.38
N LYS A 135 13.89 6.72 -21.77
CA LYS A 135 14.27 5.31 -21.99
C LYS A 135 13.92 4.40 -20.82
N GLU A 136 14.29 4.79 -19.60
CA GLU A 136 14.03 4.01 -18.37
C GLU A 136 12.54 4.04 -17.96
N TRP A 137 11.79 4.99 -18.50
CA TRP A 137 10.39 5.26 -18.15
C TRP A 137 9.37 4.63 -19.10
N ARG A 138 9.80 4.08 -20.24
CA ARG A 138 8.94 3.54 -21.30
C ARG A 138 7.89 2.55 -20.78
N ILE A 139 8.30 1.61 -19.93
CA ILE A 139 7.38 0.59 -19.40
C ILE A 139 6.32 1.24 -18.50
N LYS A 140 6.71 2.15 -17.60
CA LYS A 140 5.79 2.88 -16.72
C LYS A 140 4.79 3.69 -17.55
N LEU A 141 5.28 4.44 -18.53
CA LEU A 141 4.47 5.26 -19.42
C LEU A 141 3.49 4.44 -20.26
N HIS A 142 3.92 3.32 -20.84
CA HIS A 142 3.03 2.43 -21.57
C HIS A 142 1.96 1.81 -20.67
N LYS A 143 2.29 1.43 -19.43
CA LYS A 143 1.29 0.91 -18.48
C LYS A 143 0.22 1.94 -18.15
N ILE A 144 0.62 3.20 -17.92
CA ILE A 144 -0.33 4.31 -17.71
C ILE A 144 -1.21 4.46 -18.96
N ARG A 145 -0.59 4.60 -20.13
CA ARG A 145 -1.27 4.87 -21.40
C ARG A 145 -2.13 3.73 -21.92
N ARG A 146 -1.83 2.49 -21.56
CA ARG A 146 -2.67 1.34 -21.85
C ARG A 146 -4.10 1.50 -21.31
N MET A 147 -4.27 2.28 -20.24
CA MET A 147 -5.59 2.53 -19.66
C MET A 147 -6.35 3.65 -20.38
N LYS A 148 -5.72 4.48 -21.23
CA LYS A 148 -6.39 5.61 -21.91
C LYS A 148 -7.66 5.18 -22.67
N PRO A 149 -7.69 4.07 -23.43
CA PRO A 149 -8.90 3.60 -24.11
C PRO A 149 -10.01 3.09 -23.16
N HIS A 150 -9.69 2.94 -21.87
CA HIS A 150 -10.58 2.45 -20.82
C HIS A 150 -10.96 3.55 -19.82
N VAL A 151 -10.54 4.80 -20.04
CA VAL A 151 -10.96 5.95 -19.25
C VAL A 151 -12.06 6.66 -20.03
N LEU A 152 -13.24 6.77 -19.42
CA LEU A 152 -14.40 7.42 -20.00
C LEU A 152 -14.31 8.95 -19.84
N SER A 153 -15.33 9.67 -20.32
CA SER A 153 -15.44 11.10 -20.04
C SER A 153 -15.70 11.36 -18.55
N GLU A 154 -15.34 12.55 -18.06
CA GLU A 154 -15.55 12.93 -16.65
C GLU A 154 -16.98 12.67 -16.13
N PRO A 155 -18.06 13.00 -16.89
CA PRO A 155 -19.42 12.67 -16.46
C PRO A 155 -19.68 11.16 -16.33
N GLU A 156 -19.13 10.35 -17.23
CA GLU A 156 -19.32 8.89 -17.24
C GLU A 156 -18.54 8.21 -16.11
N GLU A 157 -17.29 8.61 -15.87
CA GLU A 157 -16.50 8.16 -14.71
C GLU A 157 -17.19 8.54 -13.40
N ARG A 158 -17.79 9.73 -13.31
CA ARG A 158 -18.57 10.14 -12.14
C ARG A 158 -19.80 9.26 -11.93
N LEU A 159 -20.51 8.87 -12.99
CA LEU A 159 -21.64 7.94 -12.90
C LEU A 159 -21.20 6.56 -12.37
N LEU A 160 -20.08 6.02 -12.88
CA LEU A 160 -19.51 4.76 -12.40
C LEU A 160 -19.11 4.86 -10.92
N ALA A 161 -18.41 5.92 -10.53
CA ALA A 161 -17.98 6.14 -9.15
C ALA A 161 -19.17 6.22 -8.17
N LEU A 162 -20.24 6.92 -8.55
CA LEU A 162 -21.46 7.01 -7.73
C LEU A 162 -22.22 5.67 -7.67
N GLY A 163 -22.14 4.85 -8.72
CA GLY A 163 -22.75 3.52 -8.77
C GLY A 163 -22.04 2.46 -7.92
N SER A 164 -20.74 2.63 -7.64
CA SER A 164 -19.92 1.62 -6.93
C SER A 164 -20.54 1.18 -5.62
N ALA A 165 -21.00 2.12 -4.78
CA ALA A 165 -21.59 1.77 -3.47
C ALA A 165 -22.85 0.89 -3.58
N ALA A 166 -23.65 1.05 -4.64
CA ALA A 166 -24.80 0.20 -4.89
C ALA A 166 -24.38 -1.19 -5.39
N LEU A 167 -23.26 -1.26 -6.13
CA LEU A 167 -22.68 -2.51 -6.59
C LEU A 167 -21.99 -3.27 -5.45
N ASP A 168 -21.30 -2.61 -4.51
CA ASP A 168 -20.54 -3.29 -3.45
C ASP A 168 -21.41 -3.98 -2.37
N GLY A 169 -22.72 -3.69 -2.33
CA GLY A 169 -23.61 -4.17 -1.26
C GLY A 169 -23.79 -5.70 -1.20
N TYR A 170 -23.57 -6.44 -2.30
CA TYR A 170 -23.69 -7.90 -2.29
C TYR A 170 -22.55 -8.57 -1.50
N ASP A 171 -21.34 -8.04 -1.55
CA ASP A 171 -20.18 -8.59 -0.83
C ASP A 171 -20.33 -8.36 0.69
N ASP A 172 -20.81 -7.19 1.11
CA ASP A 172 -21.11 -6.92 2.53
C ASP A 172 -22.24 -7.83 3.03
N THR A 173 -23.28 -8.04 2.24
CA THR A 173 -24.37 -8.96 2.58
C THR A 173 -23.86 -10.40 2.71
N PHE A 174 -23.03 -10.86 1.77
CA PHE A 174 -22.42 -12.19 1.83
C PHE A 174 -21.56 -12.36 3.09
N SER A 175 -20.64 -11.43 3.35
CA SER A 175 -19.76 -11.50 4.53
C SER A 175 -20.56 -11.45 5.84
N ARG A 176 -21.57 -10.57 5.97
CA ARG A 176 -22.44 -10.55 7.16
C ARG A 176 -23.17 -11.88 7.37
N LEU A 177 -23.72 -12.44 6.30
CA LEU A 177 -24.40 -13.73 6.37
C LEU A 177 -23.43 -14.83 6.81
N THR A 178 -22.26 -14.96 6.16
CA THR A 178 -21.35 -16.09 6.40
C THR A 178 -20.55 -15.97 7.69
N ASP A 179 -20.22 -14.75 8.11
CA ASP A 179 -19.26 -14.51 9.19
C ASP A 179 -19.96 -14.17 10.52
N VAL A 180 -21.18 -13.64 10.48
CA VAL A 180 -21.93 -13.20 11.66
C VAL A 180 -23.17 -14.06 11.91
N ASP A 181 -24.05 -14.16 10.91
CA ASP A 181 -25.40 -14.70 11.10
C ASP A 181 -25.44 -16.23 11.06
N MET A 182 -24.74 -16.85 10.10
CA MET A 182 -24.71 -18.30 9.95
C MET A 182 -24.15 -18.98 11.20
N LYS A 183 -24.91 -19.94 11.73
CA LYS A 183 -24.47 -20.84 12.80
C LYS A 183 -24.24 -22.22 12.21
N PHE A 184 -22.99 -22.68 12.21
CA PHE A 184 -22.60 -23.96 11.60
C PHE A 184 -22.77 -25.16 12.53
N GLY A 185 -23.22 -24.93 13.77
CA GLY A 185 -23.48 -25.98 14.76
C GLY A 185 -22.25 -26.42 15.54
N MET A 186 -22.34 -27.60 16.15
CA MET A 186 -21.28 -28.23 16.95
C MET A 186 -20.86 -29.54 16.28
N LEU A 187 -19.59 -29.90 16.39
CA LEU A 187 -19.06 -31.20 16.00
C LEU A 187 -18.32 -31.84 17.18
N THR A 188 -18.42 -33.15 17.30
CA THR A 188 -17.63 -33.93 18.26
C THR A 188 -16.28 -34.25 17.65
N ASP A 189 -15.19 -33.91 18.34
CA ASP A 189 -13.84 -34.27 17.90
C ASP A 189 -13.47 -35.72 18.26
N GLY A 190 -12.35 -36.23 17.74
CA GLY A 190 -11.84 -37.58 18.05
C GLY A 190 -11.52 -37.85 19.52
N THR A 191 -11.59 -36.85 20.41
CA THR A 191 -11.49 -37.02 21.87
C THR A 191 -12.86 -37.10 22.57
N GLY A 192 -13.95 -37.09 21.79
CA GLY A 192 -15.32 -37.13 22.30
C GLY A 192 -15.82 -35.78 22.82
N ARG A 193 -15.14 -34.67 22.53
CA ARG A 193 -15.54 -33.33 22.99
C ARG A 193 -16.28 -32.57 21.90
N GLU A 194 -17.43 -32.01 22.24
CA GLU A 194 -18.14 -31.08 21.35
C GLU A 194 -17.41 -29.74 21.25
N LYS A 195 -17.27 -29.26 20.01
CA LYS A 195 -16.69 -27.96 19.69
C LYS A 195 -17.50 -27.26 18.62
N PRO A 196 -17.62 -25.92 18.68
CA PRO A 196 -18.35 -25.15 17.69
C PRO A 196 -17.65 -25.23 16.33
N LEU A 197 -18.44 -25.46 15.29
CA LEU A 197 -18.01 -25.28 13.92
C LEU A 197 -18.07 -23.79 13.57
N THR A 198 -16.93 -23.28 13.16
CA THR A 198 -16.69 -21.92 12.66
C THR A 198 -15.77 -22.01 11.46
N GLN A 199 -15.73 -20.95 10.63
CA GLN A 199 -14.80 -20.85 9.50
C GLN A 199 -13.34 -21.14 9.92
N SER A 200 -12.90 -20.66 11.09
CA SER A 200 -11.54 -20.90 11.61
C SER A 200 -11.32 -22.34 12.09
N SER A 201 -12.31 -22.93 12.78
CA SER A 201 -12.19 -24.28 13.33
C SER A 201 -12.32 -25.39 12.28
N PHE A 202 -12.95 -25.11 11.14
CA PHE A 202 -13.23 -26.09 10.08
C PHE A 202 -11.95 -26.80 9.60
N SER A 203 -10.86 -26.05 9.41
CA SER A 203 -9.56 -26.61 9.04
C SER A 203 -9.02 -27.65 10.04
N SER A 204 -9.26 -27.43 11.35
CA SER A 204 -8.84 -28.34 12.41
C SER A 204 -9.64 -29.64 12.42
N PHE A 205 -10.89 -29.62 11.93
CA PHE A 205 -11.70 -30.83 11.75
C PHE A 205 -11.34 -31.59 10.47
N LEU A 206 -10.96 -30.90 9.38
CA LEU A 206 -10.59 -31.54 8.11
C LEU A 206 -9.24 -32.28 8.14
N VAL A 207 -8.29 -31.80 8.93
CA VAL A 207 -6.92 -32.36 8.97
C VAL A 207 -6.83 -33.56 9.91
N LYS A 208 -7.78 -33.71 10.85
CA LYS A 208 -7.86 -34.88 11.72
C LYS A 208 -8.53 -36.03 10.98
N ARG A 209 -8.00 -37.24 11.18
CA ARG A 209 -8.34 -38.43 10.39
C ARG A 209 -9.61 -39.15 10.87
N ASP A 210 -10.22 -38.65 11.94
CA ASP A 210 -11.31 -39.27 12.70
C ASP A 210 -12.61 -38.50 12.44
#